data_AF-A0A1K1QDB5-F1
#
_entry.id   AF-A0A1K1QDB5-F1
#
_cell.length_a   1.000
_cell.length_b   1.000
_cell.length_c   1.000
_cell.angle_alpha   90.00
_cell.angle_beta   90.00
_cell.angle_gamma   90.00
#
_symmetry.space_group_name_H-M   'P 1'
#
loop_
_entity.id
_entity.type
_entity.pdbx_description
1 polymer ?
#
loop_
_entity_poly.entity_id
_entity_poly.type
_entity_poly.pdbx_seq_one_letter_code
_entity_poly.pdbx_strand_id
1 'polypeptide(L)'
;MGKRTYSKATKATLNDLKSDSRAYRYEEDGNKYGLLILYRGETLFYQENDRALLCGIAARFAFINPETIAHWDDNTVINTEERATILEKIITLYKKAYKDDLQVF
;
A
#
# COMPACT_ATOMS: atom_id res chain seq x y z
N MET A 1 -16.59 -14.77 4.39
CA MET A 1 -16.02 -13.62 3.65
C MET A 1 -15.12 -14.20 2.56
N GLY A 2 -15.50 -14.11 1.28
CA GLY A 2 -14.72 -14.70 0.19
C GLY A 2 -13.35 -14.03 0.07
N LYS A 3 -12.27 -14.82 -0.06
CA LYS A 3 -10.91 -14.33 -0.28
C LYS A 3 -10.90 -13.47 -1.55
N ARG A 4 -10.93 -12.15 -1.41
CA ARG A 4 -10.87 -11.20 -2.53
C ARG A 4 -9.45 -11.19 -3.06
N THR A 5 -9.23 -11.83 -4.20
CA THR A 5 -8.03 -11.66 -5.02
C THR A 5 -8.20 -10.48 -5.96
N TYR A 6 -7.11 -9.93 -6.47
CA TYR A 6 -7.15 -8.89 -7.48
C TYR A 6 -7.63 -9.46 -8.82
N SER A 7 -8.64 -8.77 -9.38
CA SER A 7 -9.12 -9.02 -10.74
C SER A 7 -8.04 -8.65 -11.77
N LYS A 8 -8.16 -9.13 -13.00
CA LYS A 8 -7.26 -8.75 -14.11
C LYS A 8 -7.17 -7.23 -14.30
N ALA A 9 -8.31 -6.53 -14.20
CA ALA A 9 -8.36 -5.08 -14.32
C ALA A 9 -7.60 -4.41 -13.17
N THR A 10 -7.78 -4.89 -11.93
CA THR A 10 -7.07 -4.37 -10.76
C THR A 10 -5.56 -4.57 -10.87
N LYS A 11 -5.11 -5.73 -11.38
CA LYS A 11 -3.68 -5.99 -11.62
C LYS A 11 -3.10 -5.04 -12.67
N ALA A 12 -3.84 -4.75 -13.75
CA ALA A 12 -3.40 -3.78 -14.75
C ALA A 12 -3.23 -2.38 -14.11
N THR A 13 -4.21 -1.93 -13.32
CA THR A 13 -4.10 -0.67 -12.56
C THR A 13 -2.88 -0.66 -11.64
N LEU A 14 -2.65 -1.74 -10.88
CA LEU A 14 -1.47 -1.86 -10.02
C LEU A 14 -0.16 -1.74 -10.81
N ASN A 15 -0.09 -2.36 -11.99
CA ASN A 15 1.08 -2.28 -12.84
C ASN A 15 1.34 -0.85 -13.35
N ASP A 16 0.30 -0.14 -13.76
CA ASP A 16 0.43 1.27 -14.19
C ASP A 16 0.93 2.14 -13.04
N LEU A 17 0.40 1.93 -11.82
CA LEU A 17 0.79 2.64 -10.60
C LEU A 17 2.27 2.46 -10.22
N LYS A 18 2.91 1.34 -10.58
CA LYS A 18 4.34 1.12 -10.31
C LYS A 18 5.25 2.14 -10.99
N SER A 19 4.79 2.74 -12.08
CA SER A 19 5.51 3.79 -12.83
C SER A 19 4.87 5.17 -12.73
N ASP A 20 3.76 5.31 -12.00
CA ASP A 20 3.04 6.57 -11.86
C ASP A 20 3.91 7.61 -11.16
N SER A 21 4.07 8.77 -11.82
CA SER A 21 4.91 9.88 -11.37
C SER A 21 4.34 10.64 -10.16
N ARG A 22 3.07 10.44 -9.84
CA ARG A 22 2.42 11.05 -8.66
C ARG A 22 2.77 10.32 -7.37
N ALA A 23 3.20 9.07 -7.46
CA ALA A 23 3.58 8.29 -6.29
C ALA A 23 4.87 8.84 -5.68
N TYR A 24 4.87 8.99 -4.36
CA TYR A 24 6.10 9.26 -3.61
C TYR A 24 7.02 8.06 -3.72
N ARG A 25 8.29 8.30 -4.06
CA ARG A 25 9.31 7.26 -4.26
C ARG A 25 10.44 7.40 -3.25
N TYR A 26 10.85 6.29 -2.68
CA TYR A 26 11.94 6.22 -1.71
C TYR A 26 12.87 5.06 -2.04
N GLU A 27 14.14 5.18 -1.68
CA GLU A 27 15.13 4.11 -1.75
C GLU A 27 15.84 4.01 -0.40
N GLU A 28 15.79 2.82 0.21
CA GLU A 28 16.39 2.55 1.53
C GLU A 28 16.99 1.13 1.53
N ASP A 29 18.27 1.00 1.90
CA ASP A 29 18.98 -0.29 1.97
C ASP A 29 18.90 -1.13 0.67
N GLY A 30 18.94 -0.45 -0.48
CA GLY A 30 18.81 -1.08 -1.80
C GLY A 30 17.37 -1.47 -2.20
N ASN A 31 16.39 -1.27 -1.31
CA ASN A 31 14.98 -1.49 -1.61
C ASN A 31 14.33 -0.21 -2.11
N LYS A 32 13.43 -0.36 -3.09
CA LYS A 32 12.65 0.73 -3.66
C LYS A 32 11.23 0.69 -3.15
N TYR A 33 10.71 1.83 -2.72
CA TYR A 33 9.35 1.95 -2.19
C TYR A 33 8.54 2.98 -2.96
N GLY A 34 7.24 2.72 -3.07
CA GLY A 34 6.27 3.63 -3.67
C GLY A 34 5.05 3.81 -2.76
N LEU A 35 4.53 5.03 -2.68
CA LEU A 35 3.33 5.33 -1.91
C LEU A 35 2.44 6.35 -2.62
N LEU A 36 1.15 6.05 -2.80
CA LEU A 36 0.20 6.99 -3.41
C LEU A 36 -1.21 6.82 -2.83
N ILE A 37 -1.80 7.91 -2.34
CA ILE A 37 -3.20 7.95 -1.96
C ILE A 37 -4.07 8.00 -3.23
N LEU A 38 -5.07 7.14 -3.28
CA LEU A 38 -6.01 6.98 -4.39
C LEU A 38 -7.45 7.24 -3.92
N TYR A 39 -8.36 7.38 -4.89
CA TYR A 39 -9.82 7.43 -4.68
C TYR A 39 -10.24 8.35 -3.53
N ARG A 40 -9.73 9.60 -3.53
CA ARG A 40 -10.06 10.64 -2.53
C ARG A 40 -9.72 10.25 -1.09
N GLY A 41 -8.73 9.39 -0.87
CA GLY A 41 -8.27 9.04 0.48
C GLY A 41 -8.84 7.77 1.05
N GLU A 42 -9.52 6.94 0.24
CA GLU A 42 -10.10 5.66 0.67
C GLU A 42 -9.16 4.47 0.40
N THR A 43 -8.15 4.66 -0.44
CA THR A 43 -7.20 3.60 -0.81
C THR A 43 -5.79 4.15 -0.87
N LEU A 44 -4.84 3.31 -0.46
CA LEU A 44 -3.42 3.57 -0.55
C LEU A 44 -2.79 2.50 -1.43
N PHE A 45 -2.04 2.96 -2.43
CA PHE A 45 -1.10 2.13 -3.16
C PHE A 45 0.22 2.08 -2.38
N TYR A 46 0.71 0.87 -2.17
CA TYR A 46 2.03 0.60 -1.62
C TYR A 46 2.82 -0.28 -2.61
N GLN A 47 4.08 0.07 -2.83
CA GLN A 47 5.01 -0.72 -3.61
C GLN A 47 6.27 -0.98 -2.80
N GLU A 48 6.78 -2.20 -2.93
CA GLU A 48 8.07 -2.63 -2.41
C GLU A 48 8.78 -3.44 -3.50
N ASN A 49 9.87 -2.89 -4.02
CA ASN A 49 10.58 -3.38 -5.18
C ASN A 49 9.62 -3.59 -6.35
N ASP A 50 9.50 -4.82 -6.86
CA ASP A 50 8.63 -5.16 -7.97
C ASP A 50 7.21 -5.56 -7.54
N ARG A 51 6.94 -5.67 -6.24
CA ARG A 51 5.65 -6.08 -5.70
C ARG A 51 4.84 -4.87 -5.26
N ALA A 52 3.52 -4.95 -5.40
CA ALA A 52 2.63 -3.87 -4.97
C ALA A 52 1.32 -4.40 -4.41
N LEU A 53 0.65 -3.56 -3.63
CA LEU A 53 -0.67 -3.84 -3.08
C LEU A 53 -1.51 -2.57 -2.96
N LEU A 54 -2.81 -2.79 -2.76
CA LEU A 54 -3.77 -1.77 -2.36
C LEU A 54 -4.27 -2.10 -0.96
N CYS A 55 -4.24 -1.12 -0.07
CA CYS A 55 -4.86 -1.21 1.26
C CYS A 55 -5.84 -0.05 1.48
N GLY A 56 -6.84 -0.29 2.32
CA GLY A 56 -7.85 0.68 2.72
C GLY A 56 -7.34 1.63 3.80
N ILE A 57 -7.56 2.91 3.58
CA ILE A 57 -7.25 3.98 4.51
C ILE A 57 -8.43 4.95 4.64
N ALA A 58 -8.42 5.77 5.67
CA ALA A 58 -9.25 6.96 5.77
C ALA A 58 -8.32 8.17 5.91
N ALA A 59 -7.78 8.65 4.78
CA ALA A 59 -6.73 9.68 4.76
C ALA A 59 -7.13 10.95 5.51
N ARG A 60 -8.43 11.33 5.44
CA ARG A 60 -8.97 12.50 6.15
C ARG A 60 -8.75 12.46 7.66
N PHE A 61 -8.68 11.26 8.22
CA PHE A 61 -8.51 11.02 9.65
C PHE A 61 -7.17 10.34 9.96
N ALA A 62 -6.29 10.23 8.95
CA ALA A 62 -5.03 9.52 9.04
C ALA A 62 -5.15 8.10 9.63
N PHE A 63 -6.14 7.30 9.21
CA PHE A 63 -6.25 5.91 9.66
C PHE A 63 -5.98 4.89 8.56
N ILE A 64 -5.44 3.73 8.93
CA ILE A 64 -5.28 2.54 8.07
C ILE A 64 -5.97 1.33 8.71
N ASN A 65 -6.58 0.49 7.87
CA ASN A 65 -7.12 -0.81 8.28
C ASN A 65 -6.13 -1.93 7.89
N PRO A 66 -5.38 -2.53 8.82
CA PRO A 66 -4.39 -3.56 8.52
C PRO A 66 -4.98 -4.80 7.86
N GLU A 67 -6.24 -5.13 8.10
CA GLU A 67 -6.90 -6.30 7.52
C GLU A 67 -7.04 -6.20 5.99
N THR A 68 -6.88 -5.00 5.44
CA THR A 68 -6.89 -4.78 3.99
C THR A 68 -5.54 -5.01 3.33
N ILE A 69 -4.46 -5.17 4.11
CA ILE A 69 -3.14 -5.61 3.65
C ILE A 69 -3.19 -7.14 3.54
N ALA A 70 -3.77 -7.62 2.44
CA ALA A 70 -4.17 -9.02 2.31
C ALA A 70 -3.38 -9.81 1.25
N HIS A 71 -3.09 -9.20 0.10
CA HIS A 71 -2.41 -9.87 -0.99
C HIS A 71 -1.49 -8.90 -1.74
N TRP A 72 -0.41 -9.44 -2.29
CA TRP A 72 0.39 -8.79 -3.32
C TRP A 72 -0.34 -8.81 -4.67
N ASP A 73 0.18 -8.07 -5.65
CA ASP A 73 -0.36 -7.91 -7.00
C ASP A 73 -0.35 -9.22 -7.83
N ASP A 74 0.49 -10.18 -7.46
CA ASP A 74 0.47 -11.54 -7.97
C ASP A 74 -0.64 -12.42 -7.34
N ASN A 75 -1.35 -11.93 -6.32
CA ASN A 75 -2.29 -12.62 -5.42
C ASN A 75 -1.65 -13.55 -4.38
N THR A 76 -0.33 -13.45 -4.15
CA THR A 76 0.31 -14.09 -3.00
C THR A 76 -0.28 -13.52 -1.72
N VAL A 77 -0.73 -14.41 -0.82
CA VAL A 77 -1.36 -14.03 0.46
C VAL A 77 -0.28 -13.50 1.40
N ILE A 78 -0.56 -12.35 2.03
CA ILE A 78 0.30 -11.75 3.05
C ILE A 78 -0.06 -12.37 4.41
N ASN A 79 0.94 -12.97 5.06
CA ASN A 79 0.76 -13.56 6.39
C ASN A 79 0.84 -12.49 7.50
N THR A 80 0.58 -12.88 8.76
CA THR A 80 0.52 -11.94 9.89
C THR A 80 1.84 -11.21 10.15
N GLU A 81 2.97 -11.91 10.07
CA GLU A 81 4.29 -11.32 10.32
C GLU A 81 4.66 -10.32 9.22
N GLU A 82 4.50 -10.74 7.96
CA GLU A 82 4.74 -9.89 6.79
C GLU A 82 3.81 -8.66 6.79
N ARG A 83 2.54 -8.85 7.17
CA ARG A 83 1.57 -7.75 7.32
C ARG A 83 2.07 -6.70 8.32
N ALA A 84 2.60 -7.13 9.47
CA ALA A 84 3.10 -6.22 10.48
C ALA A 84 4.30 -5.40 9.95
N THR A 85 5.22 -6.04 9.24
CA THR A 85 6.37 -5.36 8.60
C THR A 85 5.91 -4.35 7.55
N ILE A 86 4.98 -4.74 6.67
CA ILE A 86 4.42 -3.85 5.65
C ILE A 86 3.71 -2.67 6.30
N LEU A 87 2.90 -2.90 7.34
CA LEU A 87 2.19 -1.86 8.07
C LEU A 87 3.15 -0.83 8.66
N GLU A 88 4.19 -1.28 9.36
CA GLU A 88 5.23 -0.40 9.92
C GLU A 88 5.91 0.45 8.84
N LYS A 89 6.23 -0.17 7.71
CA LYS A 89 6.83 0.53 6.57
C LYS A 89 5.85 1.56 5.98
N ILE A 90 4.58 1.20 5.80
CA ILE A 90 3.53 2.12 5.32
C ILE A 90 3.41 3.33 6.26
N ILE A 91 3.33 3.12 7.58
CA ILE A 91 3.24 4.21 8.56
C ILE A 91 4.44 5.15 8.43
N THR A 92 5.64 4.58 8.35
CA THR A 92 6.90 5.34 8.20
C THR A 92 6.90 6.19 6.92
N LEU A 93 6.54 5.58 5.78
CA LEU A 93 6.53 6.26 4.50
C LEU A 93 5.39 7.28 4.40
N TYR A 94 4.23 6.99 4.99
CA TYR A 94 3.09 7.90 5.03
C TYR A 94 3.44 9.21 5.74
N LYS A 95 4.11 9.11 6.91
CA LYS A 95 4.61 10.29 7.63
C LYS A 95 5.59 11.10 6.80
N LYS A 96 6.48 10.45 6.05
CA LYS A 96 7.43 11.13 5.16
C LYS A 96 6.73 11.85 4.00
N ALA A 97 5.77 11.18 3.36
CA ALA A 97 5.06 11.64 2.17
C ALA A 97 4.05 12.76 2.46
N TYR A 98 3.20 12.54 3.46
CA TYR A 98 2.01 13.38 3.73
C TYR A 98 2.14 14.26 4.97
N LYS A 99 3.25 14.14 5.71
CA LYS A 99 3.53 14.93 6.93
C LYS A 99 2.47 14.76 8.01
N ASP A 100 1.90 13.56 8.10
CA ASP A 100 0.81 13.23 9.01
C ASP A 100 1.05 11.84 9.62
N ASP A 101 0.53 11.63 10.83
CA ASP A 101 0.77 10.43 11.63
C ASP A 101 -0.35 9.40 11.40
N LEU A 102 -0.05 8.38 10.59
CA LEU A 102 -1.01 7.32 10.26
C LEU A 102 -1.25 6.40 11.47
N GLN A 103 -2.49 6.37 11.93
CA GLN A 103 -2.98 5.57 13.05
C GLN A 103 -3.64 4.28 12.55
N VAL A 104 -3.66 3.25 13.39
CA VAL A 104 -4.29 1.96 13.11
C VAL A 104 -5.72 1.96 13.65
N PHE A 105 -6.69 1.50 12.85
CA PHE A 105 -8.10 1.31 13.27
C PHE A 105 -8.27 0.27 14.38
#